data_AF-A0A1Z7LTE0-F1
#
_entry.id   AF-A0A1Z7LTE0-F1
#
_cell.length_a   1.000
_cell.length_b   1.000
_cell.length_c   1.000
_cell.angle_alpha   90.00
_cell.angle_beta   90.00
_cell.angle_gamma   90.00
#
_symmetry.space_group_name_H-M   'P 1'
#
loop_
_entity.id
_entity.type
_entity.pdbx_description
1 polymer ?
#
loop_
_entity_poly.entity_id
_entity_poly.type
_entity_poly.pdbx_seq_one_letter_code
_entity_poly.pdbx_strand_id
1 'polypeptide(L)' 'MLKNNIEMDIKMRCIEKSTTQAKIAENIGTSPSYVNKIIRSKEQIMNKTFLAMMEDLGFDVELNYVERKES' A
#
# COMPACT_ATOMS: atom_id res chain seq x y z
N MET A 1 -6.11 -7.72 12.45
CA MET A 1 -6.17 -6.35 11.83
C MET A 1 -4.92 -6.05 10.99
N LEU A 2 -4.96 -5.06 10.08
CA LEU A 2 -3.76 -4.57 9.36
C LEU A 2 -3.01 -3.50 10.18
N LYS A 3 -1.75 -3.78 10.56
CA LYS A 3 -0.93 -2.88 11.40
C LYS A 3 -0.39 -1.66 10.67
N ASN A 4 -0.12 -1.77 9.37
CA ASN A 4 0.53 -0.70 8.61
C ASN A 4 -0.28 0.59 8.55
N ASN A 5 0.44 1.71 8.51
CA ASN A 5 -0.07 2.99 8.04
C ASN A 5 0.33 3.17 6.57
N ILE A 6 -0.47 2.57 5.67
CA ILE A 6 -0.15 2.54 4.24
C ILE A 6 0.02 3.94 3.64
N GLU A 7 -0.73 4.93 4.13
CA GLU A 7 -0.56 6.31 3.69
C GLU A 7 0.83 6.85 4.00
N MET A 8 1.32 6.60 5.21
CA MET A 8 2.65 7.02 5.62
C MET A 8 3.73 6.22 4.87
N ASP A 9 3.56 4.91 4.75
CA ASP A 9 4.52 4.02 4.08
C ASP A 9 4.76 4.43 2.62
N ILE A 10 3.69 4.71 1.87
CA ILE A 10 3.81 5.14 0.47
C ILE A 10 4.45 6.54 0.37
N LYS A 11 4.12 7.47 1.26
CA LYS A 11 4.74 8.81 1.28
C LYS A 11 6.25 8.71 1.56
N MET A 12 6.66 7.90 2.53
CA MET A 12 8.09 7.70 2.83
C MET A 12 8.83 7.14 1.61
N ARG A 13 8.28 6.13 0.93
CA ARG A 13 8.90 5.60 -0.29
C ARG A 13 9.00 6.60 -1.44
N CYS A 14 7.99 7.47 -1.59
CA CYS A 14 8.07 8.53 -2.60
C CYS A 14 9.26 9.45 -2.32
N ILE A 15 9.49 9.80 -1.05
CA ILE A 15 10.62 10.62 -0.63
C ILE A 15 11.95 9.88 -0.86
N GLU A 16 12.06 8.63 -0.40
CA GLU A 16 13.26 7.79 -0.57
C GLU A 16 13.68 7.64 -2.03
N LYS A 17 12.71 7.55 -2.95
CA LYS A 17 12.95 7.42 -4.39
C LYS A 17 12.90 8.74 -5.15
N SER A 18 12.85 9.88 -4.45
CA SER A 18 12.77 11.22 -5.06
C SER A 18 11.69 11.32 -6.15
N THR A 19 10.51 10.76 -5.88
CA THR A 19 9.38 10.69 -6.81
C THR A 19 8.09 11.20 -6.15
N THR A 20 6.97 11.19 -6.89
CA THR A 20 5.67 11.63 -6.40
C THR A 20 4.57 10.61 -6.70
N GLN A 21 3.47 10.64 -5.94
CA GLN A 21 2.30 9.80 -6.21
C GLN A 21 1.71 10.06 -7.61
N ALA A 22 1.76 11.32 -8.09
CA ALA A 22 1.34 11.66 -9.43
C ALA A 22 2.23 10.99 -10.50
N LYS A 23 3.55 10.97 -10.28
CA LYS A 23 4.48 10.28 -11.19
C LYS A 23 4.29 8.76 -11.16
N ILE A 24 4.02 8.19 -9.98
CA ILE A 24 3.64 6.77 -9.86
C ILE A 24 2.37 6.49 -10.66
N ALA A 25 1.34 7.33 -10.53
CA ALA A 25 0.08 7.17 -11.26
C ALA A 25 0.29 7.17 -12.78
N GLU A 26 1.08 8.11 -13.28
CA GLU A 26 1.49 8.19 -14.70
C GLU A 26 2.20 6.89 -15.14
N ASN A 27 3.20 6.45 -14.39
CA ASN A 27 4.02 5.28 -14.72
C ASN A 27 3.22 3.97 -14.76
N ILE A 28 2.16 3.84 -13.94
CA ILE A 28 1.29 2.65 -13.91
C ILE A 28 0.00 2.82 -14.73
N GLY A 29 -0.12 3.92 -15.49
CA GLY A 29 -1.25 4.15 -16.40
C GLY A 29 -2.59 4.38 -15.70
N THR A 30 -2.60 5.07 -14.56
CA THR A 30 -3.83 5.37 -13.80
C THR A 30 -3.92 6.86 -13.42
N SER A 31 -5.02 7.27 -12.79
CA SER A 31 -5.19 8.66 -12.35
C SER A 31 -4.59 8.93 -10.96
N PRO A 32 -4.02 10.12 -10.70
CA PRO A 32 -3.57 10.50 -9.36
C PRO A 32 -4.68 10.44 -8.30
N SER A 33 -5.92 10.75 -8.69
CA SER A 33 -7.08 10.65 -7.79
C SER A 33 -7.38 9.21 -7.39
N TYR A 34 -7.20 8.25 -8.30
CA TYR A 34 -7.34 6.83 -8.00
C TYR A 34 -6.25 6.35 -7.05
N VAL A 35 -4.99 6.73 -7.28
CA VAL A 35 -3.88 6.44 -6.35
C VAL A 35 -4.17 6.98 -4.95
N ASN A 36 -4.60 8.23 -4.84
CA ASN A 36 -4.97 8.83 -3.54
C ASN A 36 -6.14 8.09 -2.86
N LYS A 37 -7.14 7.64 -3.62
CA LYS A 37 -8.26 6.85 -3.10
C LYS A 37 -7.78 5.51 -2.53
N ILE A 38 -6.89 4.81 -3.23
CA ILE A 38 -6.33 3.52 -2.78
C ILE A 38 -5.54 3.72 -1.48
N ILE A 39 -4.64 4.71 -1.46
CA ILE A 39 -3.77 4.97 -0.31
C ILE A 39 -4.57 5.30 0.97
N ARG A 40 -5.67 6.03 0.84
CA ARG A 40 -6.54 6.40 1.97
C ARG A 40 -7.49 5.27 2.40
N SER A 41 -7.76 4.30 1.52
CA SER A 41 -8.75 3.24 1.74
C SER A 41 -8.05 1.90 1.95
N LYS A 42 -7.70 1.60 3.21
CA LYS A 42 -7.01 0.34 3.60
C LYS A 42 -7.74 -0.91 3.10
N GLU A 43 -9.07 -0.86 3.03
CA GLU A 43 -9.95 -1.94 2.56
C GLU A 43 -9.78 -2.30 1.08
N GLN A 44 -9.26 -1.39 0.27
CA GLN A 44 -8.96 -1.66 -1.15
C GLN A 44 -7.56 -2.24 -1.35
N ILE A 45 -6.71 -2.17 -0.34
CA ILE A 45 -5.31 -2.65 -0.41
C ILE A 45 -5.24 -4.12 -0.01
N MET A 46 -5.93 -4.47 1.07
CA MET A 46 -6.04 -5.85 1.53
C MET A 46 -7.50 -6.27 1.55
N ASN A 47 -7.77 -7.45 1.01
CA ASN A 47 -9.11 -8.01 0.98
C ASN A 47 -9.67 -8.17 2.41
N LYS A 48 -10.92 -7.72 2.62
CA LYS A 48 -11.58 -7.78 3.95
C LYS A 48 -11.75 -9.20 4.46
N THR A 49 -12.13 -10.14 3.60
CA THR A 49 -12.29 -11.56 3.95
C THR A 49 -10.96 -12.15 4.40
N PHE A 50 -9.85 -11.81 3.73
CA PHE A 50 -8.52 -12.25 4.17
C PHE A 50 -8.17 -11.72 5.57
N LEU A 51 -8.41 -10.42 5.83
CA LEU A 51 -8.14 -9.84 7.16
C LEU A 51 -8.99 -10.50 8.25
N ALA A 52 -10.26 -10.78 7.96
CA ALA A 52 -11.16 -11.48 8.89
C ALA A 52 -10.70 -12.92 9.17
N MET A 53 -10.22 -13.64 8.17
CA MET A 53 -9.65 -14.99 8.36
C MET A 53 -8.42 -14.96 9.26
N MET A 54 -7.51 -13.99 9.06
CA MET A 54 -6.32 -13.87 9.90
C MET A 54 -6.68 -13.51 11.34
N GLU A 55 -7.68 -12.65 11.52
CA GLU A 55 -8.19 -12.28 12.84
C GLU A 55 -8.83 -13.47 13.57
N ASP A 56 -9.63 -14.28 12.88
CA ASP A 56 -10.22 -15.52 13.43
C ASP A 56 -9.14 -16.54 13.86
N LEU A 57 -8.03 -16.60 13.11
CA LEU A 57 -6.86 -17.40 13.46
C LEU A 57 -5.99 -16.79 14.58
N GLY A 58 -6.35 -15.60 15.10
CA GLY A 58 -5.62 -14.92 16.18
C GLY A 58 -4.40 -14.13 15.73
N PHE A 59 -4.31 -13.77 14.44
CA PHE A 59 -3.17 -13.05 13.87
C PHE A 59 -3.52 -11.61 13.45
N ASP A 60 -2.55 -10.73 13.66
CA ASP A 60 -2.48 -9.44 12.97
C ASP A 60 -1.64 -9.57 11.70
N VAL A 61 -1.91 -8.68 10.74
CA VAL A 61 -1.24 -8.65 9.43
C VAL A 61 -0.33 -7.43 9.35
N GLU A 62 0.90 -7.65 8.90
CA GLU A 62 1.88 -6.62 8.58
C GLU A 62 2.43 -6.82 7.16
N LEU A 63 2.51 -5.74 6.40
CA LEU A 63 3.10 -5.69 5.07
C LEU A 63 4.53 -5.19 5.17
N ASN A 64 5.45 -6.00 4.66
CA ASN A 64 6.85 -5.66 4.51
C ASN A 64 7.16 -5.44 3.02
N TYR A 65 7.84 -4.35 2.72
CA TYR A 65 8.12 -3.95 1.35
C TYR A 65 9.61 -4.06 1.09
N VAL A 66 9.97 -4.95 0.18
CA VAL A 66 11.36 -5.26 -0.15
C VAL A 66 11.71 -4.60 -1.47
N GLU A 67 12.85 -3.94 -1.55
CA GLU A 67 13.32 -3.35 -2.81
C GLU A 67 13.50 -4.44 -3.87
N ARG A 68 12.99 -4.18 -5.07
CA ARG A 68 13.18 -5.06 -6.21
C ARG A 68 14.65 -5.03 -6.62
N LYS A 69 15.34 -6.16 -6.50
CA LYS A 69 16.68 -6.36 -7.07
C LYS A 69 16.52 -6.73 -8.54
N GLU A 70 17.32 -6.13 -9.42
CA GLU A 70 17.45 -6.61 -10.80
C GLU A 70 17.99 -8.05 -10.74
N SER A 71 17.32 -8.97 -11.44
CA SER A 71 17.67 -10.38 -11.52
C SER A 71 18.46 -10.65 -12.79
#